data_AF-A0A1Y0BDJ4-F1
#
_entry.id   AF-A0A1Y0BDJ4-F1
#
_cell.length_a   1.000
_cell.length_b   1.000
_cell.length_c   1.000
_cell.angle_alpha   90.00
_cell.angle_beta   90.00
_cell.angle_gamma   90.00
#
_symmetry.space_group_name_H-M   'P 1'
#
loop_
_entity.id
_entity.type
_entity.pdbx_description
1 polymer ?
#
loop_
_entity_poly.entity_id
_entity_poly.type
_entity_poly.pdbx_seq_one_letter_code
_entity_poly.pdbx_strand_id
1 'polypeptide(L)'
;MNFVKSLQSEWLKKKRSLAAWLVIGGAFFTPSIILFSRIKNAHKLTTLYGAPDFWIKLWNQTWESMAVFLLPIGIILGVGLLTQIEYKNNTWKQLHTT
;
A
#
# COMPACT_ATOMS: atom_id res chain seq x y z
N MET A 1 18.11 -26.40 2.13
CA MET A 1 19.03 -25.27 1.77
C MET A 1 18.60 -24.43 0.57
N ASN A 2 17.62 -24.84 -0.26
CA ASN A 2 17.20 -24.07 -1.44
C ASN A 2 16.19 -22.94 -1.16
N PHE A 3 15.26 -23.11 -0.22
CA PHE A 3 14.24 -22.09 0.07
C PHE A 3 14.80 -20.79 0.66
N VAL A 4 15.80 -20.88 1.54
CA VAL A 4 16.43 -19.69 2.13
C VAL A 4 17.16 -18.86 1.06
N LYS A 5 17.85 -19.53 0.13
CA LYS A 5 18.51 -18.86 -1.00
C LYS A 5 17.50 -18.28 -1.99
N SER A 6 16.37 -18.95 -2.20
CA SER A 6 15.26 -18.43 -3.02
C SER A 6 14.68 -17.15 -2.40
N LEU A 7 14.35 -17.14 -1.11
CA LEU A 7 13.87 -15.94 -0.40
C LEU A 7 14.90 -14.79 -0.40
N GLN A 8 16.18 -15.12 -0.20
CA GLN A 8 17.25 -14.14 -0.26
C GLN A 8 17.37 -13.52 -1.67
N SER A 9 17.20 -14.32 -2.72
CA SER A 9 17.21 -13.83 -4.10
C SER A 9 16.02 -12.90 -4.39
N GLU A 10 14.82 -13.24 -3.90
CA GLU A 10 13.62 -12.40 -4.00
C GLU A 10 13.79 -11.07 -3.26
N TRP A 11 14.39 -11.11 -2.07
CA TRP A 11 14.72 -9.90 -1.32
C TRP A 11 15.71 -9.00 -2.08
N LEU A 12 16.72 -9.60 -2.73
CA LEU A 12 17.69 -8.85 -3.53
C LEU A 12 17.03 -8.21 -4.77
N LYS A 13 16.12 -8.93 -5.44
CA LYS A 13 15.31 -8.41 -6.56
C LYS A 13 14.45 -7.22 -6.14
N LYS A 14 13.92 -7.22 -4.92
CA LYS A 14 13.04 -6.16 -4.38
C LYS A 14 13.81 -4.95 -3.82
N LYS A 15 15.07 -5.08 -3.41
CA LYS A 15 15.86 -4.05 -2.70
C LYS A 15 16.03 -2.71 -3.45
N ARG A 16 15.95 -2.71 -4.79
CA ARG A 16 15.99 -1.48 -5.61
C ARG A 16 14.68 -1.25 -6.37
N SER A 17 13.62 -1.92 -5.97
CA SER A 17 12.31 -1.81 -6.59
C SER A 17 11.49 -0.69 -5.97
N LEU A 18 10.61 -0.09 -6.77
CA LEU A 18 9.59 0.85 -6.32
C LEU A 18 8.56 0.23 -5.37
N ALA A 19 8.62 -1.08 -5.10
CA ALA A 19 7.73 -1.77 -4.17
C ALA A 19 7.72 -1.13 -2.76
N ALA A 20 8.89 -0.74 -2.25
CA ALA A 20 8.98 -0.11 -0.93
C ALA A 20 8.29 1.27 -0.93
N TRP A 21 8.46 2.03 -2.01
CA TRP A 21 7.82 3.34 -2.18
C TRP A 21 6.32 3.25 -2.34
N LEU A 22 5.82 2.20 -3.00
CA LEU A 22 4.39 1.93 -3.14
C LEU A 22 3.73 1.67 -1.77
N VAL A 23 4.39 0.87 -0.92
CA VAL A 23 3.89 0.60 0.44
C VAL A 23 3.94 1.86 1.31
N ILE A 24 5.06 2.58 1.31
CA ILE A 24 5.20 3.82 2.09
C ILE A 24 4.18 4.87 1.61
N GLY A 25 4.11 5.12 0.30
CA GLY A 25 3.18 6.09 -0.27
C GLY A 25 1.72 5.72 0.00
N GLY A 26 1.36 4.45 -0.16
CA GLY A 26 0.02 3.95 0.15
C GLY A 26 -0.35 4.10 1.64
N ALA A 27 0.59 3.80 2.54
CA ALA A 27 0.36 3.92 3.99
C ALA A 27 0.12 5.39 4.43
N PHE A 28 0.79 6.35 3.81
CA PHE A 28 0.61 7.77 4.12
C PHE A 28 -0.59 8.41 3.41
N PHE A 29 -1.16 7.76 2.40
CA PHE A 29 -2.21 8.34 1.59
C PHE A 29 -3.49 8.67 2.39
N THR A 30 -4.09 7.67 3.08
CA THR A 30 -5.31 7.88 3.87
C THR A 30 -5.12 8.84 5.04
N PRO A 31 -4.08 8.72 5.88
CA PRO A 31 -3.84 9.68 6.96
C PRO A 31 -3.68 11.11 6.46
N SER A 32 -2.99 11.30 5.33
CA SER A 32 -2.79 12.63 4.74
C SER A 32 -4.11 13.26 4.31
N ILE A 33 -4.97 12.51 3.62
CA ILE A 33 -6.29 13.00 3.19
C ILE A 33 -7.15 13.40 4.39
N ILE A 34 -7.18 12.56 5.42
CA ILE A 34 -7.96 12.84 6.64
C ILE A 34 -7.41 14.09 7.34
N LEU A 35 -6.08 14.23 7.42
CA LEU A 35 -5.44 15.41 7.99
C LEU A 35 -5.81 16.69 7.23
N PHE A 36 -5.68 16.69 5.90
CA PHE A 36 -6.05 17.84 5.07
C PHE A 36 -7.55 18.18 5.18
N SER A 37 -8.41 17.16 5.19
CA SER A 37 -9.86 17.34 5.37
C SER A 37 -10.20 17.98 6.72
N ARG A 38 -9.50 17.57 7.79
CA ARG A 38 -9.67 18.14 9.13
C ARG A 38 -9.16 19.58 9.23
N ILE A 39 -7.99 19.88 8.66
CA ILE A 39 -7.44 21.24 8.63
C ILE A 39 -8.41 22.19 7.92
N LYS A 40 -8.96 21.79 6.76
CA LYS A 40 -9.92 22.60 6.00
C LYS A 40 -11.25 22.80 6.73
N ASN A 41 -11.68 21.80 7.51
CA ASN A 41 -12.94 21.83 8.26
C ASN A 41 -12.73 22.11 9.76
N ALA A 42 -11.76 22.97 10.10
CA ALA A 42 -11.40 23.40 11.46
C ALA A 42 -12.62 23.61 12.38
N HIS A 43 -13.63 24.33 11.88
CA HIS A 43 -14.82 24.72 12.62
C HIS A 43 -15.73 23.53 13.03
N LYS A 44 -15.69 22.41 12.29
CA LYS A 44 -16.54 21.24 12.57
C LYS A 44 -15.89 20.23 13.51
N LEU A 45 -14.64 20.46 13.91
CA LEU A 45 -13.89 19.51 14.75
C LEU A 45 -14.40 19.47 16.19
N THR A 46 -14.86 20.59 16.75
CA THR A 46 -15.37 20.65 18.13
C THR A 46 -16.60 19.78 18.30
N THR A 47 -17.52 19.80 17.33
CA THR A 47 -18.72 18.95 17.33
C THR A 47 -18.39 17.50 17.00
N LEU A 48 -17.39 17.25 16.14
CA LEU A 48 -16.97 15.90 15.76
C LEU A 48 -16.28 15.15 16.90
N TYR A 49 -15.38 15.81 17.65
CA TYR A 49 -14.66 15.20 18.76
C TYR A 49 -15.50 15.03 20.02
N GLY A 50 -16.56 15.83 20.18
CA GLY A 50 -17.52 15.67 21.28
C GLY A 50 -18.51 14.53 21.08
N ALA A 51 -18.52 13.87 19.91
CA ALA A 51 -19.46 12.81 19.61
C ALA A 51 -19.07 11.50 20.34
N PRO A 52 -20.01 10.80 20.99
CA PRO A 52 -19.74 9.56 21.72
C PRO A 52 -19.27 8.42 20.80
N ASP A 53 -19.61 8.47 19.51
CA ASP A 53 -19.29 7.47 18.49
C ASP A 53 -18.11 7.87 17.59
N PHE A 54 -17.31 8.87 18.01
CA PHE A 54 -16.19 9.41 17.24
C PHE A 54 -15.23 8.32 16.72
N TRP A 55 -14.79 7.40 17.59
CA TRP A 55 -13.82 6.37 17.23
C TRP A 55 -14.34 5.39 16.18
N ILE A 56 -15.61 5.00 16.30
CA ILE A 56 -16.26 4.09 15.36
C ILE A 56 -16.42 4.76 14.00
N LYS A 57 -16.89 6.02 13.98
CA LYS A 57 -16.99 6.81 12.75
C LYS A 57 -15.63 7.01 12.08
N LEU A 58 -14.59 7.35 12.85
CA LEU A 58 -13.24 7.53 12.33
C LEU A 58 -12.69 6.23 11.73
N TRP A 59 -12.86 5.11 12.43
CA TRP A 59 -12.42 3.80 11.95
C TRP A 59 -13.12 3.44 10.64
N ASN A 60 -14.45 3.50 10.62
CA ASN A 60 -15.24 3.15 9.43
C ASN A 60 -14.89 4.04 8.24
N GLN A 61 -14.77 5.35 8.46
CA GLN A 61 -14.38 6.30 7.41
C GLN A 61 -12.98 6.01 6.84
N THR A 62 -12.02 5.70 7.71
CA THR A 62 -10.64 5.39 7.30
C THR A 62 -10.59 4.06 6.56
N TRP A 63 -11.32 3.05 7.06
CA TRP A 63 -11.40 1.72 6.48
C TRP A 63 -12.10 1.72 5.12
N GLU A 64 -13.23 2.41 4.99
CA GLU A 64 -13.98 2.51 3.73
C GLU A 64 -13.14 3.17 2.64
N SER A 65 -12.44 4.26 2.98
CA SER A 65 -11.49 4.91 2.06
C SER A 65 -10.33 3.98 1.67
N MET A 66 -9.79 3.21 2.61
CA MET A 66 -8.75 2.21 2.34
C MET A 66 -9.27 1.10 1.40
N ALA A 67 -10.47 0.59 1.65
CA ALA A 67 -11.07 -0.52 0.93
C ALA A 67 -11.47 -0.17 -0.50
N VAL A 68 -12.07 0.99 -0.72
CA VAL A 68 -12.59 1.38 -2.03
C VAL A 68 -11.49 1.91 -2.95
N PHE A 69 -10.47 2.58 -2.40
CA PHE A 69 -9.46 3.27 -3.21
C PHE A 69 -8.08 2.63 -3.16
N LEU A 70 -7.50 2.50 -1.97
CA LEU A 70 -6.10 2.06 -1.81
C LEU A 70 -5.92 0.59 -2.13
N LEU A 71 -6.86 -0.27 -1.72
CA LEU A 71 -6.76 -1.71 -1.95
C LEU A 71 -6.74 -2.05 -3.45
N PRO A 72 -7.69 -1.59 -4.28
CA PRO A 72 -7.66 -1.85 -5.72
C PRO A 72 -6.39 -1.34 -6.40
N ILE A 73 -5.96 -0.11 -6.10
CA ILE A 73 -4.76 0.49 -6.69
C ILE A 73 -3.51 -0.26 -6.23
N GLY A 74 -3.43 -0.61 -4.94
CA GLY A 74 -2.33 -1.36 -4.37
C GLY A 74 -2.18 -2.74 -5.01
N ILE A 75 -3.29 -3.43 -5.29
CA ILE A 75 -3.30 -4.71 -6.00
C ILE A 75 -2.80 -4.54 -7.44
N ILE A 76 -3.37 -3.59 -8.19
CA ILE A 76 -2.99 -3.34 -9.59
C ILE A 76 -1.51 -3.02 -9.72
N LEU A 77 -1.02 -2.07 -8.91
CA LEU A 77 0.37 -1.66 -8.93
C LEU A 77 1.29 -2.76 -8.40
N GLY A 78 0.86 -3.52 -7.38
CA GLY A 78 1.62 -4.64 -6.82
C GLY A 78 1.83 -5.76 -7.84
N VAL A 79 0.78 -6.17 -8.53
CA VAL A 79 0.85 -7.17 -9.60
C VAL A 79 1.67 -6.66 -10.77
N GLY A 80 1.45 -5.43 -11.23
CA GLY A 80 2.21 -4.83 -12.32
C GLY A 80 3.70 -4.70 -12.01
N LEU A 81 4.05 -4.37 -10.78
CA LEU A 81 5.44 -4.26 -10.36
C LEU A 81 6.11 -5.64 -10.25
N LEU A 82 5.39 -6.65 -9.77
CA LEU A 82 5.89 -8.02 -9.75
C LEU A 82 6.20 -8.53 -11.17
N THR A 83 5.27 -8.35 -12.10
CA THR A 83 5.47 -8.78 -13.50
C THR A 83 6.63 -8.03 -14.17
N GLN A 84 6.79 -6.74 -13.90
CA GLN A 84 7.93 -5.95 -14.40
C GLN A 84 9.27 -6.45 -13.84
N ILE A 85 9.34 -6.80 -12.55
CA ILE A 85 10.56 -7.36 -11.95
C ILE A 85 10.91 -8.68 -12.62
N GLU A 86 9.94 -9.56 -12.82
CA GLU A 86 10.19 -10.88 -13.44
C GLU A 86 10.57 -10.78 -14.91
N TYR A 87 9.96 -9.85 -15.65
CA TYR A 87 10.33 -9.56 -17.03
C TYR A 87 11.75 -9.01 -17.13
N LYS A 88 12.09 -7.98 -16.34
CA LYS A 88 13.42 -7.33 -16.35
C LYS A 88 14.54 -8.28 -15.99
N ASN A 89 14.29 -9.20 -15.06
CA ASN A 89 15.29 -10.17 -14.60
C ASN A 89 15.40 -11.41 -15.50
N ASN A 90 14.66 -11.47 -16.63
CA ASN A 90 14.59 -12.64 -17.51
C ASN A 90 14.26 -13.95 -16.79
N THR A 91 13.63 -13.90 -15.61
CA THR A 91 13.41 -15.09 -14.77
C THR A 91 12.52 -16.12 -15.46
N TRP A 92 11.58 -15.65 -16.31
CA TRP A 92 10.75 -16.53 -17.14
C TRP A 92 11.57 -17.43 -18.07
N LYS A 93 12.71 -16.96 -18.57
CA LYS A 93 13.59 -17.78 -19.41
C LYS A 93 14.24 -18.89 -18.58
N GLN A 94 14.66 -18.61 -17.35
CA GLN A 94 15.21 -19.63 -16.44
C GLN A 94 14.21 -20.73 -16.08
N LEU A 95 12.91 -20.44 -16.15
CA LEU A 95 11.84 -21.40 -15.85
C LEU A 95 11.51 -22.32 -17.04
N HIS A 96 11.75 -21.86 -18.27
CA HIS A 96 11.43 -22.59 -19.50
C HIS A 96 12.63 -23.25 -20.19
N THR A 97 13.86 -23.08 -19.67
CA THR A 97 15.09 -23.67 -20.24
C THR A 97 15.61 -24.88 -19.47
N THR A 98 14.80 -25.52 -18.61
CA THR A 98 15.14 -26.81 -18.00
C THR A 98 15.05 -27.96 -18.99
#